data_AF-A0A1V6F5T1-F1
#
_entry.id   AF-A0A1V6F5T1-F1
#
_cell.length_a   1.000
_cell.length_b   1.000
_cell.length_c   1.000
_cell.angle_alpha   90.00
_cell.angle_beta   90.00
_cell.angle_gamma   90.00
#
_symmetry.space_group_name_H-M   'P 1'
#
loop_
_entity.id
_entity.type
_entity.pdbx_description
1 polymer ?
#
loop_
_entity_poly.entity_id
_entity_poly.type
_entity_poly.pdbx_seq_one_letter_code
_entity_poly.pdbx_strand_id
1 'polypeptide(L)'
;MSKRLLSIFLLVSLALNAGIVGGLVVMGLFRKQHDLHHYQNFPEGPGSREEARFNPRDFENENTKALRDSFRVSKRELMRELAKGKINETRIQGIIERSITLQSRLERTLGESTLRLRKSMTPQEARDYFGRRAERMDRFIDRNQKDNLRRKPNE
;
A
#
# COMPACT_ATOMS: atom_id res chain seq x y z
N MET A 1 28.08 23.51 44.91
CA MET A 1 27.12 23.88 43.84
C MET A 1 26.52 25.24 44.15
N SER A 2 26.53 26.19 43.20
CA SER A 2 25.91 27.50 43.45
C SER A 2 24.39 27.40 43.33
N LYS A 3 23.65 28.09 44.22
CA LYS A 3 22.17 28.14 44.20
C LYS A 3 21.62 28.59 42.83
N ARG A 4 22.42 29.36 42.09
CA ARG A 4 22.12 29.82 40.72
C ARG A 4 22.13 28.67 39.71
N LEU A 5 23.14 27.79 39.74
CA LEU A 5 23.18 26.61 38.88
C LEU A 5 22.04 25.64 39.17
N LEU A 6 21.71 25.43 40.44
CA LEU A 6 20.57 24.59 40.84
C LEU A 6 19.25 25.14 40.28
N SER A 7 19.06 26.46 40.36
CA SER A 7 17.86 27.12 39.84
C SER A 7 17.76 27.01 38.31
N ILE A 8 18.88 27.13 37.60
CA ILE A 8 18.93 26.96 36.13
C ILE A 8 18.54 25.52 35.75
N PHE A 9 19.11 24.51 36.41
CA PHE A 9 18.74 23.12 36.14
C PHE A 9 17.27 22.82 36.45
N LEU A 10 16.72 23.44 37.51
CA LEU A 10 15.32 23.28 37.87
C LEU A 10 14.39 23.88 36.80
N LEU A 11 14.72 25.06 36.29
CA LEU A 11 13.95 25.72 35.23
C LEU A 11 14.03 24.96 33.90
N VAL A 12 15.21 24.46 33.53
CA VAL A 12 15.40 23.63 32.34
C VAL A 12 14.62 22.32 32.47
N SER A 13 14.66 21.66 33.63
CA SER A 13 13.89 20.43 33.88
C SER A 13 12.39 20.69 33.83
N LEU A 14 11.91 21.80 34.39
CA LEU A 14 10.50 22.18 34.35
C LEU A 14 10.03 22.45 32.93
N ALA A 15 10.80 23.20 32.13
CA ALA A 15 10.46 23.49 30.74
C ALA A 15 10.43 22.22 29.88
N LEU A 16 11.38 21.30 30.08
CA LEU A 16 11.43 20.05 29.35
C LEU A 16 10.24 19.15 29.67
N ASN A 17 9.88 19.04 30.96
CA ASN A 17 8.70 18.28 31.40
C ASN A 17 7.39 18.92 30.90
N ALA A 18 7.28 20.26 30.94
CA ALA A 18 6.12 20.96 30.40
C ALA A 18 5.98 20.76 28.89
N GLY A 19 7.09 20.74 28.14
CA GLY A 19 7.12 20.45 26.71
C GLY A 19 6.66 19.02 26.39
N ILE A 20 7.10 18.02 27.17
CA ILE A 20 6.68 16.62 26.98
C ILE A 20 5.18 16.45 27.28
N VAL A 21 4.70 16.97 28.41
CA VAL A 21 3.28 16.88 28.79
C VAL A 21 2.40 17.66 27.81
N GLY A 22 2.81 18.88 27.43
CA GLY A 22 2.13 19.68 26.42
C GLY A 22 2.08 18.98 25.06
N GLY A 23 3.19 18.36 24.65
CA GLY A 23 3.26 17.55 23.43
C GLY A 23 2.31 16.36 23.46
N LEU A 24 2.22 15.63 24.58
CA LEU A 24 1.28 14.51 24.74
C LEU A 24 -0.17 14.96 24.71
N VAL A 25 -0.50 16.11 25.32
CA VAL A 25 -1.86 16.69 25.30
C VAL A 25 -2.24 17.13 23.88
N VAL A 26 -1.36 17.84 23.17
CA VAL A 26 -1.56 18.23 21.76
C VAL A 26 -1.70 16.98 20.89
N MET A 27 -0.81 16.00 21.05
CA MET A 27 -0.92 14.74 20.30
C MET A 27 -2.23 14.01 20.61
N GLY A 28 -2.68 13.96 21.86
CA GLY A 28 -3.96 13.34 22.24
C GLY A 28 -5.19 14.05 21.66
N LEU A 29 -5.18 15.39 21.65
CA LEU A 29 -6.30 16.21 21.15
C LEU A 29 -6.36 16.26 19.63
N PHE A 30 -5.21 16.40 18.96
CA PHE A 30 -5.15 16.59 17.50
C PHE A 30 -4.94 15.30 16.69
N ARG A 31 -4.52 14.18 17.32
CA ARG A 31 -4.40 12.88 16.62
C ARG A 31 -5.76 12.36 16.10
N LYS A 32 -6.87 12.73 16.73
CA LYS A 32 -8.22 12.41 16.22
C LYS A 32 -8.51 13.05 14.85
N GLN A 33 -7.86 14.16 14.49
CA GLN A 33 -8.04 14.77 13.17
C GLN A 33 -7.23 14.06 12.08
N HIS A 34 -6.06 13.50 12.40
CA HIS A 34 -5.23 12.81 11.41
C HIS A 34 -5.75 11.39 11.07
N ASP A 35 -6.38 10.70 12.04
CA ASP A 35 -7.05 9.42 11.76
C ASP A 35 -8.37 9.61 10.96
N LEU A 36 -9.01 10.79 11.06
CA LEU A 36 -10.22 11.11 10.30
C LEU A 36 -9.92 11.40 8.81
N HIS A 37 -8.74 11.93 8.48
CA HIS A 37 -8.37 12.23 7.09
C HIS A 37 -8.14 10.98 6.22
N HIS A 38 -7.90 9.81 6.81
CA HIS A 38 -7.87 8.55 6.06
C HIS A 38 -9.26 7.93 5.82
N TYR A 39 -10.30 8.42 6.51
CA TYR A 39 -11.70 7.99 6.35
C TYR A 39 -12.64 9.09 5.83
N GLN A 40 -12.15 10.31 5.62
CA GLN A 40 -12.89 11.35 4.92
C GLN A 40 -12.83 11.09 3.43
N ASN A 41 -13.94 10.56 2.90
CA ASN A 41 -14.32 10.77 1.52
C ASN A 41 -14.11 12.27 1.21
N PHE A 42 -13.17 12.56 0.32
CA PHE A 42 -12.90 13.92 -0.13
C PHE A 42 -14.22 14.58 -0.54
N PRO A 43 -14.49 15.84 -0.13
CA PRO A 43 -15.67 16.54 -0.58
C PRO A 43 -15.62 16.61 -2.11
N GLU A 44 -16.71 16.17 -2.73
CA GLU A 44 -16.95 16.21 -4.17
C GLU A 44 -16.78 17.66 -4.67
N GLY A 45 -15.56 18.02 -5.08
CA GLY A 45 -15.35 19.17 -5.94
C GLY A 45 -16.08 18.92 -7.27
N PRO A 46 -16.48 19.98 -8.00
CA PRO A 46 -17.28 19.86 -9.22
C PRO A 46 -16.49 19.31 -10.44
N GLY A 47 -15.60 18.33 -10.21
CA GLY A 47 -14.83 17.65 -11.24
C GLY A 47 -14.55 16.16 -10.97
N SER A 48 -15.22 15.51 -10.01
CA SER A 48 -14.92 14.10 -9.66
C SER A 48 -16.09 13.12 -9.76
N ARG A 49 -17.24 13.52 -10.31
CA ARG A 49 -18.33 12.58 -10.62
C ARG A 49 -17.99 11.85 -11.93
N GLU A 50 -17.89 10.53 -11.84
CA GLU A 50 -17.86 9.55 -12.94
C GLU A 50 -16.54 9.25 -13.66
N GLU A 51 -15.37 9.61 -13.13
CA GLU A 51 -14.19 8.84 -13.52
C GLU A 51 -14.23 7.51 -12.77
N ALA A 52 -14.87 6.50 -13.36
CA ALA A 52 -14.83 5.10 -12.94
C ALA A 52 -13.38 4.70 -12.69
N ARG A 53 -12.92 4.88 -11.45
CA ARG A 53 -11.66 4.36 -10.97
C ARG A 53 -11.82 2.87 -11.07
N PHE A 54 -11.20 2.29 -12.10
CA PHE A 54 -11.10 0.84 -12.25
C PHE A 54 -10.74 0.25 -10.90
N ASN A 55 -11.67 -0.47 -10.29
CA ASN A 55 -11.36 -1.34 -9.19
C ASN A 55 -11.28 -2.74 -9.79
N PRO A 56 -10.10 -3.39 -9.79
CA PRO A 56 -9.99 -4.76 -10.30
C PRO A 56 -10.96 -5.74 -9.62
N ARG A 57 -11.46 -5.35 -8.43
CA ARG A 57 -12.51 -6.06 -7.69
C ARG A 57 -13.88 -6.02 -8.35
N ASP A 58 -14.15 -5.10 -9.27
CA ASP A 58 -15.44 -5.00 -9.95
C ASP A 58 -15.68 -6.20 -10.89
N PHE A 59 -14.61 -6.93 -11.25
CA PHE A 59 -14.66 -8.13 -12.09
C PHE A 59 -14.26 -9.40 -11.32
N GLU A 60 -14.20 -9.32 -9.98
CA GLU A 60 -13.91 -10.48 -9.15
C GLU A 60 -15.13 -11.36 -9.00
N ASN A 61 -14.97 -12.61 -9.41
CA ASN A 61 -15.85 -13.68 -8.98
C ASN A 61 -15.30 -14.34 -7.70
N GLU A 62 -16.15 -15.09 -7.01
CA GLU A 62 -15.81 -15.88 -5.81
C GLU A 62 -14.53 -16.71 -5.99
N ASN A 63 -14.34 -17.28 -7.18
CA ASN A 63 -13.14 -18.06 -7.51
C ASN A 63 -11.86 -17.22 -7.53
N THR A 64 -11.88 -16.05 -8.16
CA THR A 64 -10.73 -15.12 -8.20
C THR A 64 -10.38 -14.62 -6.80
N LYS A 65 -11.41 -14.36 -5.98
CA LYS A 65 -11.23 -13.97 -4.57
C LYS A 65 -10.56 -15.08 -3.78
N ALA A 66 -11.03 -16.33 -3.89
CA ALA A 66 -10.46 -17.49 -3.20
C ALA A 66 -8.99 -17.76 -3.62
N LEU A 67 -8.67 -17.64 -4.91
CA LEU A 67 -7.29 -17.78 -5.41
C LEU A 67 -6.36 -16.72 -4.82
N ARG A 68 -6.81 -15.46 -4.79
CA ARG A 68 -6.03 -14.36 -4.21
C ARG A 68 -5.82 -14.54 -2.71
N ASP A 69 -6.84 -14.95 -1.97
CA ASP A 69 -6.72 -15.18 -0.54
C ASP A 69 -5.77 -16.34 -0.26
N SER A 70 -5.84 -17.42 -1.05
CA SER A 70 -4.89 -18.53 -0.99
C SER A 70 -3.44 -18.08 -1.26
N PHE A 71 -3.22 -17.24 -2.27
CA PHE A 71 -1.91 -16.66 -2.56
C PHE A 71 -1.39 -15.73 -1.44
N ARG A 72 -2.27 -14.95 -0.81
CA ARG A 72 -1.91 -14.12 0.36
C ARG A 72 -1.52 -14.99 1.55
N VAL A 73 -2.24 -16.09 1.77
CA VAL A 73 -1.92 -17.06 2.82
C VAL A 73 -0.56 -17.70 2.56
N SER A 74 -0.25 -18.12 1.32
CA SER A 74 1.06 -18.71 1.00
C SER A 74 2.21 -17.73 1.21
N LYS A 75 2.04 -16.45 0.86
CA LYS A 75 3.03 -15.40 1.16
C LYS A 75 3.22 -15.21 2.66
N ARG A 76 2.15 -15.19 3.44
CA ARG A 76 2.23 -15.08 4.90
C ARG A 76 2.96 -16.27 5.51
N GLU A 77 2.68 -17.47 5.02
CA GLU A 77 3.38 -18.68 5.46
C GLU A 77 4.87 -18.62 5.14
N LEU A 78 5.24 -18.16 3.93
CA LEU A 78 6.64 -17.95 3.56
C LEU A 78 7.34 -17.00 4.53
N MET A 79 6.73 -15.85 4.83
CA MET A 79 7.32 -14.88 5.78
C MET A 79 7.48 -15.47 7.18
N ARG A 80 6.52 -16.28 7.64
CA ARG A 80 6.60 -16.96 8.94
C ARG A 80 7.70 -18.02 8.97
N GLU A 81 7.91 -18.73 7.87
CA GLU A 81 8.97 -19.74 7.78
C GLU A 81 10.36 -19.08 7.77
N LEU A 82 10.53 -18.01 6.99
CA LEU A 82 11.77 -17.23 6.93
C LEU A 82 12.11 -16.53 8.25
N ALA A 83 11.12 -16.20 9.07
CA ALA A 83 11.33 -15.56 10.37
C ALA A 83 11.82 -16.52 11.48
N LYS A 84 11.92 -17.82 11.23
CA LYS A 84 12.38 -18.80 12.22
C LYS A 84 13.90 -18.72 12.41
N GLY A 85 14.35 -19.05 13.63
CA GLY A 85 15.79 -19.06 13.96
C GLY A 85 16.61 -20.16 13.27
N LYS A 86 15.98 -21.19 12.71
CA LYS A 86 16.62 -22.21 11.87
C LYS A 86 15.93 -22.24 10.51
N ILE A 87 16.72 -22.14 9.44
CA ILE A 87 16.22 -22.19 8.07
C ILE A 87 15.93 -23.65 7.70
N ASN A 88 14.71 -23.90 7.24
CA ASN A 88 14.33 -25.17 6.61
C ASN A 88 14.15 -24.94 5.11
N GLU A 89 15.22 -25.13 4.36
CA GLU A 89 15.27 -24.84 2.91
C GLU A 89 14.24 -25.65 2.12
N THR A 90 14.10 -26.95 2.42
CA THR A 90 13.13 -27.84 1.75
C THR A 90 11.70 -27.31 1.93
N ARG A 91 11.33 -26.88 3.14
CA ARG A 91 10.00 -26.33 3.41
C ARG A 91 9.80 -24.98 2.73
N ILE A 92 10.79 -24.10 2.77
CA ILE A 92 10.74 -22.78 2.12
C ILE A 92 10.54 -22.96 0.61
N GLN A 93 11.31 -23.85 -0.02
CA GLN A 93 11.21 -24.16 -1.43
C GLN A 93 9.81 -24.67 -1.81
N GLY A 94 9.26 -25.60 -1.02
CA GLY A 94 7.89 -26.07 -1.24
C GLY A 94 6.82 -24.96 -1.11
N ILE A 95 7.00 -24.02 -0.18
CA ILE A 95 6.10 -22.86 -0.07
C ILE A 95 6.22 -21.94 -1.30
N ILE A 96 7.44 -21.71 -1.79
CA ILE A 96 7.71 -20.87 -2.98
C ILE A 96 7.03 -21.48 -4.21
N GLU A 97 7.24 -22.76 -4.49
CA GLU A 97 6.66 -23.46 -5.65
C GLU A 97 5.13 -23.40 -5.65
N ARG A 98 4.52 -23.66 -4.48
CA ARG A 98 3.08 -23.53 -4.30
C ARG A 98 2.61 -22.09 -4.50
N SER A 99 3.36 -21.11 -3.99
CA SER A 99 3.03 -19.68 -4.15
C SER A 99 3.08 -19.24 -5.62
N ILE A 100 4.07 -19.71 -6.38
CA ILE A 100 4.19 -19.47 -7.83
C ILE A 100 3.02 -20.10 -8.59
N THR A 101 2.64 -21.32 -8.21
CA THR A 101 1.49 -22.02 -8.81
C THR A 101 0.20 -21.25 -8.57
N LEU A 102 -0.03 -20.77 -7.34
CA LEU A 102 -1.19 -19.96 -6.98
C LEU A 102 -1.22 -18.63 -7.72
N GLN A 103 -0.08 -17.94 -7.81
CA GLN A 103 0.03 -16.70 -8.57
C GLN A 103 -0.28 -16.91 -10.05
N SER A 104 0.34 -17.93 -10.67
CA SER A 104 0.12 -18.25 -12.08
C SER A 104 -1.37 -18.54 -12.38
N ARG A 105 -2.05 -19.25 -11.48
CA ARG A 105 -3.49 -19.53 -11.61
C ARG A 105 -4.33 -18.26 -11.46
N LEU A 106 -4.00 -17.41 -10.49
CA LEU A 106 -4.69 -16.13 -10.28
C LEU A 106 -4.55 -15.23 -11.51
N GLU A 107 -3.32 -15.02 -11.99
CA GLU A 107 -3.04 -14.17 -13.15
C GLU A 107 -3.72 -14.69 -14.42
N ARG A 108 -3.71 -16.01 -14.65
CA ARG A 108 -4.45 -16.62 -15.75
C ARG A 108 -5.95 -16.30 -15.68
N THR A 109 -6.55 -16.49 -14.50
CA THR A 109 -7.99 -16.25 -14.29
C THR A 109 -8.34 -14.78 -14.51
N LEU A 110 -7.50 -13.86 -14.03
CA LEU A 110 -7.66 -12.42 -14.24
C LEU A 110 -7.53 -12.04 -15.73
N GLY A 111 -6.54 -12.61 -16.43
CA GLY A 111 -6.35 -12.41 -17.86
C GLY A 111 -7.55 -12.89 -18.68
N GLU A 112 -8.07 -14.08 -18.39
CA GLU A 112 -9.28 -14.61 -19.03
C GLU A 112 -10.52 -13.75 -18.74
N SER A 113 -10.68 -13.26 -17.51
CA SER A 113 -11.77 -12.34 -17.15
C SER A 113 -11.66 -11.02 -17.93
N THR A 114 -10.45 -10.50 -18.04
CA THR A 114 -10.16 -9.28 -18.82
C THR A 114 -10.48 -9.49 -20.30
N LEU A 115 -10.16 -10.67 -20.86
CA LEU A 115 -10.51 -11.02 -22.23
C LEU A 115 -12.03 -11.14 -22.43
N ARG A 116 -12.75 -11.75 -21.48
CA ARG A 116 -14.23 -11.81 -21.51
C ARG A 116 -14.84 -10.41 -21.52
N LEU A 117 -14.34 -9.51 -20.66
CA LEU A 117 -14.75 -8.11 -20.65
C LEU A 117 -14.48 -7.43 -22.00
N ARG A 118 -13.29 -7.64 -22.58
CA ARG A 118 -12.97 -7.08 -23.90
C ARG A 118 -13.96 -7.56 -24.97
N LYS A 119 -14.43 -8.81 -24.92
CA LYS A 119 -15.39 -9.37 -25.87
C LYS A 119 -16.79 -8.78 -25.73
N SER A 120 -17.16 -8.24 -24.57
CA SER A 120 -18.47 -7.59 -24.36
C SER A 120 -18.50 -6.11 -24.73
N MET A 121 -17.38 -5.55 -25.21
CA MET A 121 -17.23 -4.13 -25.56
C MET A 121 -17.09 -3.92 -27.07
N THR A 122 -17.58 -2.80 -27.57
CA THR A 122 -17.27 -2.31 -28.92
C THR A 122 -15.78 -1.95 -29.05
N PRO A 123 -15.23 -1.87 -30.28
CA PRO A 123 -13.85 -1.44 -30.48
C PRO A 123 -13.54 -0.05 -29.88
N GLN A 124 -14.50 0.88 -29.93
CA GLN A 124 -14.30 2.24 -29.40
C GLN A 124 -14.27 2.23 -27.86
N GLU A 125 -15.25 1.60 -27.22
CA GLU A 125 -15.27 1.45 -25.75
C GLU A 125 -14.03 0.74 -25.23
N ALA A 126 -13.55 -0.28 -25.94
CA ALA A 126 -12.33 -0.98 -25.57
C ALA A 126 -11.09 -0.09 -25.68
N ARG A 127 -10.97 0.74 -26.75
CA ARG A 127 -9.87 1.71 -26.87
C ARG A 127 -9.90 2.69 -25.71
N ASP A 128 -11.07 3.23 -25.39
CA ASP A 128 -11.23 4.21 -24.33
C ASP A 128 -10.94 3.59 -22.95
N TYR A 129 -11.44 2.39 -22.69
CA TYR A 129 -11.28 1.70 -21.42
C TYR A 129 -9.85 1.17 -21.19
N PHE A 130 -9.31 0.39 -22.14
CA PHE A 130 -7.98 -0.21 -22.01
C PHE A 130 -6.85 0.78 -22.31
N GLY A 131 -7.07 1.75 -23.20
CA GLY A 131 -6.11 2.82 -23.49
C GLY A 131 -5.83 3.69 -22.27
N ARG A 132 -6.88 4.22 -21.62
CA ARG A 132 -6.74 4.96 -20.35
C ARG A 132 -6.05 4.14 -19.25
N ARG A 133 -6.28 2.82 -19.23
CA ARG A 133 -5.60 1.92 -18.29
C ARG A 133 -4.11 1.83 -18.57
N ALA A 134 -3.72 1.59 -19.82
CA ALA A 134 -2.33 1.50 -20.24
C ALA A 134 -1.58 2.80 -19.90
N GLU A 135 -2.14 3.96 -20.27
CA GLU A 135 -1.52 5.25 -19.96
C GLU A 135 -1.30 5.47 -18.46
N ARG A 136 -2.24 5.03 -17.60
CA ARG A 136 -2.06 5.10 -16.14
C ARG A 136 -0.91 4.22 -15.66
N MET A 137 -0.73 3.05 -16.27
CA MET A 137 0.39 2.15 -15.96
C MET A 137 1.71 2.76 -16.41
N ASP A 138 1.77 3.33 -17.61
CA ASP A 138 2.97 4.00 -18.14
C ASP A 138 3.38 5.17 -17.23
N ARG A 139 2.41 6.03 -16.84
CA ARG A 139 2.67 7.13 -15.89
C ARG A 139 3.18 6.65 -14.52
N PHE A 140 2.83 5.44 -14.08
CA PHE A 140 3.34 4.88 -12.84
C PHE A 140 4.78 4.38 -13.00
N ILE A 141 5.06 3.68 -14.11
CA ILE A 141 6.41 3.21 -14.47
C ILE A 141 7.37 4.40 -14.60
N ASP A 142 6.97 5.43 -15.33
CA ASP A 142 7.79 6.64 -15.55
C ASP A 142 8.12 7.37 -14.25
N ARG A 143 7.16 7.48 -13.33
CA ARG A 143 7.38 8.10 -12.02
C ARG A 143 8.40 7.30 -11.20
N ASN A 144 8.23 5.99 -11.13
CA ASN A 144 9.17 5.14 -10.40
C ASN A 144 10.58 5.18 -10.99
N GLN A 145 10.70 5.25 -12.33
CA GLN A 145 11.99 5.42 -12.99
C GLN A 145 12.64 6.76 -12.66
N LYS A 146 11.88 7.86 -12.71
CA LYS A 146 12.37 9.20 -12.34
C LYS A 146 12.82 9.26 -10.87
N ASP A 147 12.08 8.65 -9.97
CA ASP A 147 12.44 8.59 -8.55
C ASP A 147 13.69 7.75 -8.30
N ASN A 148 13.89 6.67 -9.05
CA ASN A 148 15.10 5.86 -8.99
C ASN A 148 16.33 6.61 -9.55
N LEU A 149 16.17 7.41 -10.60
CA LEU A 149 17.25 8.24 -11.15
C LEU A 149 17.69 9.35 -10.17
N ARG A 150 16.74 9.94 -9.43
CA ARG A 150 17.04 10.95 -8.39
C ARG A 150 17.76 10.39 -7.16
N ARG A 151 17.68 9.08 -6.93
CA ARG A 151 18.29 8.39 -5.77
C ARG A 151 19.68 7.83 -6.05
N LYS A 152 20.15 7.86 -7.30
CA LYS A 152 21.55 7.56 -7.58
C LYS A 152 22.40 8.77 -7.15
N PRO A 153 23.30 8.65 -6.16
CA PRO A 153 24.31 9.67 -5.96
C PRO A 153 25.16 9.72 -7.23
N ASN A 154 25.56 10.91 -7.67
CA ASN A 154 26.61 11.04 -8.68
C ASN A 154 27.85 10.34 -8.12
N GLU A 155 28.25 9.24 -8.75
CA GLU A 155 29.56 8.60 -8.52
C GLU A 155 30.69 9.51 -9.01
#